data_AF-A0A1H3ESG0-F1
#
_entry.id   AF-A0A1H3ESG0-F1
#
_cell.length_a   1.000
_cell.length_b   1.000
_cell.length_c   1.000
_cell.angle_alpha   90.00
_cell.angle_beta   90.00
_cell.angle_gamma   90.00
#
_symmetry.space_group_name_H-M   'P 1'
#
loop_
_entity.id
_entity.type
_entity.pdbx_description
1 polymer ?
#
loop_
_entity_poly.entity_id
_entity_poly.type
_entity_poly.pdbx_seq_one_letter_code
_entity_poly.pdbx_strand_id
1 'polypeptide(L)' 'MEIPTTGDPIAVALAALAVGLFAVALIAMSTDRLTAAGMSFLAASLVIYLRESRVADRTAEE' A
#
# COMPACT_ATOMS: atom_id res chain seq x y z
N MET A 1 -19.34 -18.23 -6.02
CA MET A 1 -19.02 -16.78 -6.05
C MET A 1 -17.54 -16.68 -6.38
N GLU A 2 -17.23 -16.81 -7.67
CA GLU A 2 -15.87 -16.59 -8.16
C GLU A 2 -15.59 -15.10 -8.04
N ILE A 3 -14.63 -14.73 -7.19
CA ILE A 3 -14.09 -13.38 -7.20
C ILE A 3 -13.20 -13.33 -8.45
N PRO A 4 -13.55 -12.55 -9.49
CA PRO A 4 -12.68 -12.43 -10.65
C PRO A 4 -11.41 -11.70 -10.22
N THR A 5 -10.33 -12.45 -9.99
CA THR A 5 -8.98 -11.91 -9.81
C THR A 5 -8.40 -11.51 -11.17
N THR A 6 -9.13 -10.70 -11.95
CA THR A 6 -8.62 -10.01 -13.16
C THR A 6 -7.90 -8.72 -12.77
N GLY A 7 -7.32 -8.69 -11.57
CA GLY A 7 -6.47 -7.61 -11.08
C GLY A 7 -5.08 -8.19 -10.90
N ASP A 8 -4.07 -7.50 -11.45
CA ASP A 8 -2.67 -7.89 -11.31
C ASP A 8 -2.38 -8.25 -9.84
N PRO A 9 -1.96 -9.50 -9.54
CA PRO A 9 -1.79 -9.96 -8.17
C PRO A 9 -0.82 -9.09 -7.38
N ILE A 10 0.12 -8.43 -8.06
CA ILE A 10 1.05 -7.46 -7.48
C ILE A 10 0.30 -6.19 -7.03
N ALA A 11 -0.64 -5.69 -7.83
CA ALA A 11 -1.44 -4.52 -7.50
C ALA A 11 -2.37 -4.78 -6.31
N VAL A 12 -2.89 -6.01 -6.19
CA VAL A 12 -3.70 -6.45 -5.04
C VAL A 12 -2.83 -6.58 -3.78
N ALA A 13 -1.64 -7.18 -3.89
CA ALA A 13 -0.70 -7.31 -2.78
C ALA A 13 -0.24 -5.94 -2.25
N LEU A 14 0.08 -4.99 -3.13
CA LEU A 14 0.46 -3.62 -2.75
C LEU A 14 -0.70 -2.88 -2.07
N ALA A 15 -1.93 -3.05 -2.55
CA ALA A 15 -3.11 -2.46 -1.91
C ALA A 15 -3.33 -3.03 -0.50
N ALA A 16 -3.24 -4.35 -0.32
CA ALA A 16 -3.34 -4.99 0.99
C ALA A 16 -2.24 -4.53 1.96
N LEU A 17 -1.01 -4.35 1.45
CA LEU A 17 0.13 -3.89 2.22
C LEU A 17 -0.05 -2.44 2.70
N ALA A 18 -0.58 -1.55 1.84
CA ALA A 18 -0.90 -0.18 2.21
C ALA A 18 -1.96 -0.13 3.33
N VAL A 19 -3.03 -0.93 3.23
CA VAL A 19 -4.06 -1.03 4.29
C VAL A 19 -3.46 -1.50 5.61
N GLY A 20 -2.57 -2.50 5.58
CA GLY A 20 -1.85 -2.97 6.76
C GLY A 20 -1.01 -1.88 7.43
N LEU A 21 -0.28 -1.09 6.64
CA LEU A 21 0.53 0.02 7.14
C LEU A 21 -0.32 1.14 7.75
N PHE A 22 -1.48 1.45 7.16
CA PHE A 22 -2.43 2.38 7.77
C PHE A 22 -2.95 1.88 9.12
N ALA A 23 -3.30 0.59 9.24
CA ALA A 23 -3.72 0.00 10.51
C ALA A 23 -2.63 0.11 11.58
N VAL A 24 -1.36 -0.19 11.23
CA VAL A 24 -0.22 -0.05 12.14
C VAL A 24 0.00 1.41 12.55
N ALA A 25 -0.13 2.35 11.62
CA ALA A 25 -0.01 3.77 11.91
C ALA A 25 -1.07 4.25 12.93
N LEU A 26 -2.33 3.82 12.76
CA LEU A 26 -3.43 4.18 13.66
C LEU A 26 -3.26 3.57 15.06
N ILE A 27 -2.76 2.34 15.15
CA ILE A 27 -2.45 1.68 16.43
C ILE A 27 -1.28 2.39 17.12
N ALA A 28 -0.24 2.76 16.37
CA ALA A 28 0.91 3.50 16.89
C ALA A 28 0.52 4.91 17.39
N MET A 29 -0.38 5.59 16.66
CA MET A 29 -0.95 6.88 17.10
C MET A 29 -1.73 6.73 18.41
N SER A 30 -2.49 5.64 18.54
CA SER A 30 -3.28 5.33 19.75
C SER A 30 -2.41 5.00 20.98
N THR A 31 -1.12 4.71 20.78
CA THR A 31 -0.15 4.41 21.86
C THR A 31 0.86 5.54 22.07
N ASP A 32 0.56 6.75 21.60
CA ASP A 32 1.39 7.97 21.70
C ASP A 32 2.78 7.86 21.01
N ARG A 33 3.00 6.83 20.19
CA ARG A 33 4.25 6.62 19.44
C ARG A 33 4.22 7.29 18.06
N LEU A 34 4.30 8.61 18.07
CA LEU A 34 4.24 9.45 16.87
C LEU A 34 5.32 9.13 15.82
N THR A 35 6.55 8.77 16.23
CA THR A 35 7.62 8.38 15.30
C THR A 35 7.30 7.08 14.55
N ALA A 36 6.72 6.09 15.22
CA ALA A 36 6.32 4.83 14.60
C ALA A 36 5.12 5.02 13.65
N ALA A 37 4.19 5.91 14.02
CA ALA A 37 3.08 6.31 13.15
C ALA A 37 3.59 7.00 11.87
N GLY A 38 4.54 7.93 11.99
CA GLY A 38 5.15 8.62 10.84
C GLY A 38 5.89 7.67 9.90
N MET A 39 6.68 6.74 10.43
CA MET A 39 7.39 5.73 9.62
C MET A 39 6.42 4.79 8.89
N SER A 40 5.30 4.44 9.52
CA SER A 40 4.25 3.61 8.90
C SER A 40 3.54 4.36 7.77
N PHE A 41 3.29 5.66 7.96
CA PHE A 41 2.71 6.52 6.93
C PHE A 41 3.66 6.72 5.74
N LEU A 42 4.96 6.89 6.00
CA LEU A 42 5.99 6.98 4.96
C LEU A 42 6.08 5.68 4.15
N ALA A 43 6.08 4.53 4.83
CA ALA A 43 6.06 3.23 4.18
C ALA A 43 4.79 3.04 3.33
N ALA A 44 3.62 3.46 3.81
CA ALA A 44 2.37 3.36 3.06
C ALA A 44 2.43 4.18 1.77
N SER A 45 2.97 5.41 1.88
CA SER A 45 3.20 6.29 0.73
C SER A 45 4.13 5.66 -0.30
N LEU A 46 5.24 5.04 0.13
CA LEU A 46 6.16 4.32 -0.76
C LEU A 46 5.48 3.17 -1.50
N VAL A 47 4.66 2.39 -0.81
CA VAL A 47 3.95 1.23 -1.36
C VAL A 47 2.95 1.67 -2.44
N ILE A 48 2.24 2.77 -2.20
CA ILE A 48 1.33 3.36 -3.18
C ILE A 48 2.11 3.88 -4.39
N TYR A 49 3.22 4.60 -4.16
CA TYR A 49 4.07 5.09 -5.24
C TYR A 49 4.62 3.95 -6.11
N LEU A 50 5.13 2.88 -5.51
CA LEU A 50 5.59 1.69 -6.22
C LEU A 50 4.48 1.02 -7.04
N ARG A 51 3.27 0.94 -6.50
CA ARG A 51 2.10 0.44 -7.23
C ARG A 51 1.82 1.30 -8.45
N GLU A 52 1.82 2.62 -8.28
CA GLU A 52 1.55 3.58 -9.34
C GLU A 52 2.64 3.54 -10.42
N SER A 53 3.91 3.51 -10.04
CA SER A 53 5.03 3.39 -10.98
C SER A 53 4.96 2.11 -11.79
N ARG A 54 4.60 0.97 -11.18
CA ARG A 54 4.43 -0.31 -11.90
C ARG A 54 3.25 -0.29 -12.87
N VAL A 55 2.15 0.37 -12.49
CA VAL A 55 1.00 0.56 -13.38
C VAL A 55 1.40 1.46 -14.55
N ALA A 56 2.09 2.57 -14.30
CA ALA A 56 2.53 3.53 -15.31
C ALA A 56 3.57 2.95 -16.29
N ASP A 57 4.50 2.13 -15.79
CA ASP A 57 5.52 1.45 -16.60
C ASP A 57 4.89 0.47 -17.59
N ARG A 58 3.88 -0.30 -17.14
CA ARG A 58 3.11 -1.18 -18.03
C ARG A 58 2.38 -0.41 -19.14
N THR A 59 1.83 0.77 -18.85
CA THR A 59 1.15 1.60 -19.85
C THR A 59 2.12 2.30 -20.81
N ALA A 60 3.40 2.43 -20.44
CA ALA A 60 4.43 3.03 -21.29
C ALA A 60 4.99 2.05 -22.35
N GLU A 61 4.77 0.75 -22.17
CA GLU A 61 5.14 -0.29 -23.14
C GLU A 61 4.03 -0.60 -24.18
N GLU A 62 2.82 -0.01 -24.06
CA GLU A 62 1.75 -0.04 -25.07
C GLU A 62 1.87 1.13 -26.07
#